data_AF-A0A4P5PG83-F1
#
_entry.id   AF-A0A4P5PG83-F1
#
_cell.length_a   1.000
_cell.length_b   1.000
_cell.length_c   1.000
_cell.angle_alpha   90.00
_cell.angle_beta   90.00
_cell.angle_gamma   90.00
#
_symmetry.space_group_name_H-M   'P 1'
#
loop_
_entity.id
_entity.type
_entity.pdbx_description
1 polymer ?
#
loop_
_entity_poly.entity_id
_entity_poly.type
_entity_poly.pdbx_seq_one_letter_code
_entity_poly.pdbx_strand_id
1 'polypeptide(L)'
;MSDKGLEQFLKIKQGVEQAQEDTTPFALVTDNEVVVTGDANKTEVKKNTYLIEFKLREDMVKAFPYEVKSAKQKGSFWLVQVEFKDRAITPRNEIRLLSAGKKLLPFFNKLTENGDVTELDDKEAGELFVHYYDQFDLAIYNLVAVFLGIDDYHGEYMMATSVFEVMMQLILNHPEFINEVDGFFG
;
A
#
# COMPACT_ATOMS: atom_id res chain seq x y z
N MET A 1 10.46 20.28 -0.85
CA MET A 1 9.43 19.23 -0.64
C MET A 1 8.14 19.95 -0.31
N SER A 2 7.01 19.66 -0.98
CA SER A 2 5.75 20.34 -0.65
C SER A 2 5.19 19.78 0.66
N ASP A 3 4.65 20.64 1.52
CA ASP A 3 4.01 20.27 2.81
C ASP A 3 3.02 19.09 2.68
N LYS A 4 2.41 18.95 1.50
CA LYS A 4 1.47 17.86 1.16
C LYS A 4 2.07 16.45 1.23
N GLY A 5 3.34 16.27 0.85
CA GLY A 5 3.96 14.93 0.84
C GLY A 5 4.16 14.40 2.25
N LEU A 6 4.64 15.27 3.15
CA LEU A 6 4.79 14.93 4.56
C LEU A 6 3.43 14.71 5.23
N GLU A 7 2.42 15.53 4.91
CA GLU A 7 1.05 15.32 5.40
C GLU A 7 0.49 13.95 4.97
N GLN A 8 0.71 13.55 3.71
CA GLN A 8 0.29 12.24 3.20
C GLN A 8 1.02 11.09 3.89
N PHE A 9 2.32 11.24 4.13
CA PHE A 9 3.11 10.26 4.87
C PHE A 9 2.60 10.08 6.30
N LEU A 10 2.37 11.16 7.04
CA LEU A 10 1.87 11.09 8.41
C LEU A 10 0.47 10.46 8.47
N LYS A 11 -0.38 10.68 7.46
CA LYS A 11 -1.67 9.98 7.36
C LYS A 11 -1.51 8.49 7.14
N ILE A 12 -0.53 8.07 6.34
CA ILE A 12 -0.21 6.64 6.17
C ILE A 12 0.25 6.04 7.49
N LYS A 13 1.17 6.71 8.20
CA LYS A 13 1.65 6.25 9.52
C LYS A 13 0.49 6.07 10.51
N GLN A 14 -0.39 7.06 10.63
CA GLN A 14 -1.59 6.96 11.47
C GLN A 14 -2.52 5.83 11.04
N GLY A 15 -2.64 5.58 9.74
CA GLY A 15 -3.40 4.43 9.24
C GLY A 15 -2.79 3.09 9.65
N VAL A 16 -1.46 2.97 9.59
CA VAL A 16 -0.73 1.78 10.02
C VAL A 16 -0.94 1.51 11.50
N GLU A 17 -0.81 2.53 12.35
CA GLU A 17 -1.08 2.44 13.80
C GLU A 17 -2.52 1.97 14.06
N GLN A 18 -3.50 2.54 13.36
CA GLN A 18 -4.90 2.13 13.47
C GLN A 18 -5.14 0.68 13.01
N ALA A 19 -4.44 0.23 11.97
CA ALA A 19 -4.53 -1.15 11.50
C ALA A 19 -3.93 -2.15 12.51
N GLN A 20 -2.88 -1.76 13.22
CA GLN A 20 -2.26 -2.57 14.28
C GLN A 20 -3.16 -2.74 15.51
N GLU A 21 -4.06 -1.80 15.77
CA GLU A 21 -5.09 -1.94 16.81
C GLU A 21 -6.28 -2.82 16.40
N ASP A 22 -6.42 -3.14 15.10
CA ASP A 22 -7.52 -3.96 14.60
C ASP A 22 -7.33 -5.45 14.94
N THR A 23 -8.40 -6.09 15.39
CA THR A 23 -8.41 -7.49 15.83
C THR A 23 -8.77 -8.48 14.73
N THR A 24 -8.84 -8.06 13.46
CA THR A 24 -9.04 -8.95 12.30
C THR A 24 -7.93 -10.01 12.33
N PRO A 25 -8.29 -11.30 12.25
CA PRO A 25 -7.33 -12.37 12.46
C PRO A 25 -6.38 -12.49 11.28
N PHE A 26 -5.14 -12.83 11.56
CA PHE A 26 -4.07 -12.94 10.59
C PHE A 26 -3.13 -14.10 10.92
N ALA A 27 -2.42 -14.62 9.91
CA ALA A 27 -1.57 -15.79 10.05
C ALA A 27 -0.09 -15.41 10.19
N LEU A 28 0.55 -15.91 11.24
CA LEU A 28 2.00 -15.82 11.44
C LEU A 28 2.65 -17.17 11.22
N VAL A 29 3.73 -17.18 10.44
CA VAL A 29 4.54 -18.37 10.19
C VAL A 29 5.82 -18.25 11.03
N THR A 30 5.89 -19.01 12.13
CA THR A 30 7.05 -19.03 13.04
C THR A 30 7.61 -20.44 13.13
N ASP A 31 8.90 -20.65 12.85
CA ASP A 31 9.63 -21.91 13.08
C ASP A 31 8.87 -23.21 12.69
N ASN A 32 8.22 -23.20 11.51
CA ASN A 32 7.39 -24.27 10.92
C ASN A 32 5.97 -24.46 11.49
N GLU A 33 5.48 -23.55 12.33
CA GLU A 33 4.09 -23.52 12.78
C GLU A 33 3.35 -22.31 12.21
N VAL A 34 2.05 -22.50 11.93
CA VAL A 34 1.15 -21.40 11.56
C VAL A 34 0.33 -21.06 12.81
N VAL A 35 0.58 -19.88 13.36
CA VAL A 35 -0.16 -19.32 14.49
C VAL A 35 -1.15 -18.30 13.95
N VAL A 36 -2.41 -18.42 14.34
CA VAL A 36 -3.43 -17.42 14.00
C VAL A 36 -3.62 -16.50 15.20
N THR A 37 -3.39 -15.21 14.99
CA THR A 37 -3.57 -14.14 15.99
C THR A 37 -4.84 -13.35 15.66
N GLY A 38 -5.53 -12.83 16.68
CA GLY A 38 -6.74 -11.99 16.51
C GLY A 38 -8.06 -12.67 16.85
N ASP A 39 -9.18 -12.00 16.55
CA ASP A 39 -10.53 -12.49 16.82
C ASP A 39 -11.04 -13.37 15.67
N ALA A 40 -11.15 -14.68 15.93
CA ALA A 40 -11.63 -15.65 14.96
C ALA A 40 -13.05 -15.38 14.41
N ASN A 41 -13.84 -14.52 15.05
CA ASN A 41 -15.16 -14.12 14.55
C ASN A 41 -15.08 -13.05 13.44
N LYS A 42 -13.91 -12.45 13.19
CA LYS A 42 -13.69 -11.42 12.15
C LYS A 42 -13.02 -11.97 10.89
N THR A 43 -13.32 -13.20 10.51
CA THR A 43 -12.69 -13.92 9.37
C THR A 43 -13.27 -13.58 7.99
N GLU A 44 -14.14 -12.56 7.88
CA GLU A 44 -14.75 -12.20 6.61
C GLU A 44 -13.71 -11.62 5.64
N VAL A 45 -13.60 -12.22 4.44
CA VAL A 45 -12.75 -11.68 3.38
C VAL A 45 -13.37 -10.38 2.86
N LYS A 46 -12.78 -9.26 3.25
CA LYS A 46 -13.19 -7.93 2.80
C LYS A 46 -12.90 -7.81 1.30
N LYS A 47 -13.93 -7.48 0.52
CA LYS A 47 -13.82 -7.19 -0.93
C LYS A 47 -14.20 -5.74 -1.15
N ASN A 48 -13.29 -4.98 -1.72
CA ASN A 48 -13.48 -3.54 -1.91
C ASN A 48 -13.23 -3.14 -3.37
N THR A 49 -13.83 -2.01 -3.75
CA THR A 49 -13.61 -1.41 -5.06
C THR A 49 -12.62 -0.26 -4.92
N TYR A 50 -11.61 -0.24 -5.78
CA TYR A 50 -10.54 0.75 -5.77
C TYR A 50 -10.56 1.54 -7.07
N LEU A 51 -10.33 2.85 -6.96
CA LEU A 51 -10.24 3.75 -8.10
C LEU A 51 -8.81 4.28 -8.21
N ILE A 52 -8.22 4.12 -9.39
CA ILE A 52 -6.89 4.65 -9.68
C ILE A 52 -7.01 5.54 -10.93
N GLU A 53 -6.36 6.71 -10.90
CA GLU A 53 -6.21 7.58 -12.05
C GLU A 53 -4.83 7.37 -12.67
N PHE A 54 -4.79 7.29 -14.01
CA PHE A 54 -3.57 7.24 -14.80
C PHE A 54 -3.44 8.50 -15.63
N LYS A 55 -2.20 8.97 -15.82
CA LYS A 55 -1.86 10.07 -16.72
C LYS A 55 -1.21 9.52 -17.98
N LEU A 56 -1.99 9.40 -19.04
CA LEU A 56 -1.59 8.74 -20.28
C LEU A 56 -1.48 9.72 -21.44
N ARG A 57 -0.65 9.39 -22.43
CA ARG A 57 -0.70 10.03 -23.75
C ARG A 57 -1.82 9.44 -24.60
N GLU A 58 -2.26 10.16 -25.63
CA GLU A 58 -3.37 9.73 -26.48
C GLU A 58 -3.13 8.36 -27.15
N ASP A 59 -1.90 8.09 -27.60
CA ASP A 59 -1.50 6.80 -28.18
C ASP A 59 -1.66 5.65 -27.17
N MET A 60 -1.34 5.91 -25.90
CA MET A 60 -1.43 4.92 -24.83
C MET A 60 -2.87 4.63 -24.42
N VAL A 61 -3.76 5.63 -24.43
CA VAL A 61 -5.19 5.43 -24.11
C VAL A 61 -5.82 4.38 -25.02
N LYS A 62 -5.44 4.36 -26.31
CA LYS A 62 -5.97 3.40 -27.30
C LYS A 62 -5.50 1.97 -27.08
N ALA A 63 -4.33 1.78 -26.46
CA ALA A 63 -3.72 0.48 -26.19
C ALA A 63 -3.85 0.05 -24.72
N PHE A 64 -4.60 0.81 -23.91
CA PHE A 64 -4.66 0.61 -22.48
C PHE A 64 -5.45 -0.66 -22.12
N PRO A 65 -4.89 -1.59 -21.33
CA PRO A 65 -5.46 -2.92 -21.16
C PRO A 65 -6.59 -2.99 -20.12
N TYR A 66 -6.85 -1.90 -19.40
CA TYR A 66 -7.85 -1.86 -18.32
C TYR A 66 -9.16 -1.22 -18.77
N GLU A 67 -10.26 -1.66 -18.17
CA GLU A 67 -11.58 -1.08 -18.42
C GLU A 67 -11.63 0.36 -17.90
N VAL A 68 -11.79 1.32 -18.82
CA VAL A 68 -11.81 2.74 -18.51
C VAL A 68 -13.20 3.15 -18.03
N LYS A 69 -13.28 3.61 -16.77
CA LYS A 69 -14.50 4.19 -16.19
C LYS A 69 -14.76 5.61 -16.68
N SER A 70 -13.71 6.41 -16.78
CA SER A 70 -13.79 7.76 -17.36
C SER A 70 -12.45 8.22 -17.92
N ALA A 71 -12.48 9.10 -18.93
CA ALA A 71 -11.28 9.70 -19.51
C ALA A 71 -11.51 11.19 -19.77
N LYS A 72 -10.57 12.04 -19.34
CA LYS A 72 -10.63 13.49 -19.53
C LYS A 72 -9.31 14.02 -20.06
N GLN A 73 -9.35 14.69 -21.20
CA GLN A 73 -8.17 15.36 -21.75
C GLN A 73 -7.84 16.61 -20.94
N LYS A 74 -6.57 16.77 -20.57
CA LYS A 74 -6.01 17.99 -19.97
C LYS A 74 -4.71 18.35 -20.69
N GLY A 75 -4.80 19.29 -21.62
CA GLY A 75 -3.66 19.67 -22.47
C GLY A 75 -3.23 18.50 -23.36
N SER A 76 -1.96 18.09 -23.25
CA SER A 76 -1.35 17.03 -24.07
C SER A 76 -1.53 15.61 -23.50
N PHE A 77 -2.17 15.45 -22.35
CA PHE A 77 -2.36 14.17 -21.69
C PHE A 77 -3.83 13.92 -21.34
N TRP A 78 -4.14 12.65 -21.11
CA TRP A 78 -5.43 12.14 -20.68
C TRP A 78 -5.32 11.67 -19.25
N LEU A 79 -6.26 12.12 -18.42
CA LEU A 79 -6.50 11.54 -17.10
C LEU A 79 -7.56 10.46 -17.27
N VAL A 80 -7.14 9.21 -17.03
CA VAL A 80 -7.95 8.01 -17.24
C VAL A 80 -8.19 7.35 -15.91
N GLN A 81 -9.46 7.20 -15.52
CA GLN A 81 -9.84 6.53 -14.28
C GLN A 81 -10.24 5.09 -14.58
N VAL A 82 -9.67 4.16 -13.80
CA VAL A 82 -9.98 2.73 -13.84
C VAL A 82 -10.56 2.30 -12.50
N GLU A 83 -11.55 1.42 -12.56
CA GLU A 83 -12.18 0.83 -11.38
C GLU A 83 -11.81 -0.65 -11.25
N PHE A 84 -11.15 -0.99 -10.15
CA PHE A 84 -10.77 -2.35 -9.80
C PHE A 84 -11.76 -2.87 -8.76
N LYS A 85 -12.76 -3.65 -9.22
CA LYS A 85 -13.84 -4.19 -8.39
C LYS A 85 -13.43 -5.45 -7.64
N ASP A 86 -14.07 -5.67 -6.50
CA ASP A 86 -13.99 -6.89 -5.70
C ASP A 86 -12.55 -7.34 -5.39
N ARG A 87 -11.65 -6.37 -5.19
CA ARG A 87 -10.26 -6.66 -4.82
C ARG A 87 -10.21 -7.10 -3.37
N ALA A 88 -9.41 -8.14 -3.14
CA ALA A 88 -9.12 -8.70 -1.82
C ALA A 88 -7.68 -9.22 -1.82
N ILE A 89 -7.16 -9.45 -0.62
CA ILE A 89 -5.94 -10.21 -0.42
C ILE A 89 -6.29 -11.69 -0.50
N THR A 90 -5.51 -12.41 -1.31
CA THR A 90 -5.65 -13.84 -1.58
C THR A 90 -4.30 -14.50 -1.30
N PRO A 91 -4.26 -15.80 -0.97
CA PRO A 91 -2.99 -16.48 -0.72
C PRO A 91 -1.97 -16.35 -1.89
N ARG A 92 -2.45 -16.18 -3.13
CA ARG A 92 -1.58 -16.05 -4.31
C ARG A 92 -0.91 -14.68 -4.43
N ASN A 93 -1.61 -13.59 -4.13
CA ASN A 93 -1.03 -12.23 -4.19
C ASN A 93 -0.42 -11.80 -2.86
N GLU A 94 -0.83 -12.39 -1.74
CA GLU A 94 -0.31 -12.14 -0.39
C GLU A 94 1.21 -12.19 -0.32
N ILE A 95 1.87 -13.25 -0.80
CA ILE A 95 3.35 -13.33 -0.78
C ILE A 95 4.01 -12.15 -1.52
N ARG A 96 3.41 -11.71 -2.63
CA ARG A 96 3.92 -10.56 -3.40
C ARG A 96 3.67 -9.26 -2.66
N LEU A 97 2.52 -9.14 -2.00
CA LEU A 97 2.16 -8.00 -1.16
C LEU A 97 3.09 -7.90 0.05
N LEU A 98 3.33 -9.00 0.77
CA LEU A 98 4.27 -9.05 1.89
C LEU A 98 5.67 -8.61 1.44
N SER A 99 6.14 -9.11 0.29
CA SER A 99 7.43 -8.70 -0.27
C SER A 99 7.48 -7.21 -0.66
N ALA A 100 6.37 -6.63 -1.13
CA ALA A 100 6.28 -5.22 -1.47
C ALA A 100 6.18 -4.34 -0.21
N GLY A 101 5.32 -4.74 0.74
CA GLY A 101 5.07 -4.08 2.02
C GLY A 101 6.29 -4.04 2.93
N LYS A 102 7.13 -5.09 2.91
CA LYS A 102 8.41 -5.12 3.65
C LYS A 102 9.26 -3.87 3.41
N LYS A 103 9.25 -3.32 2.19
CA LYS A 103 10.05 -2.13 1.83
C LYS A 103 9.59 -0.86 2.56
N LEU A 104 8.38 -0.86 3.11
CA LEU A 104 7.83 0.26 3.88
C LEU A 104 8.17 0.17 5.37
N LEU A 105 8.53 -1.01 5.90
CA LEU A 105 8.83 -1.19 7.33
C LEU A 105 9.86 -0.21 7.90
N PRO A 106 10.98 0.10 7.22
CA PRO A 106 11.97 1.05 7.74
C PRO A 106 11.46 2.48 7.91
N PHE A 107 10.28 2.80 7.37
CA PHE A 107 9.66 4.12 7.51
C PHE A 107 8.71 4.22 8.71
N PHE A 108 8.37 3.08 9.32
CA PHE A 108 7.50 3.00 10.50
C PHE A 108 8.23 2.45 11.72
N ASN A 109 9.23 1.60 11.50
CA ASN A 109 9.95 0.89 12.54
C ASN A 109 11.47 1.14 12.47
N LYS A 110 12.12 1.19 13.63
CA LYS A 110 13.58 1.17 13.79
C LYS A 110 14.05 -0.09 14.48
N LEU A 111 15.18 -0.61 14.00
CA LEU A 111 15.94 -1.65 14.68
C LEU A 111 16.78 -1.01 15.78
N THR A 112 16.60 -1.46 17.02
CA THR A 112 17.38 -1.03 18.17
C THR A 112 18.73 -1.76 18.23
N GLU A 113 19.67 -1.25 19.01
CA GLU A 113 21.00 -1.86 19.20
C GLU A 113 20.93 -3.30 19.76
N ASN A 114 19.83 -3.66 20.42
CA ASN A 114 19.59 -4.99 20.98
C ASN A 114 18.99 -5.97 19.97
N GLY A 115 18.67 -5.50 18.76
CA GLY A 115 17.98 -6.29 17.74
C GLY A 115 16.45 -6.25 17.84
N ASP A 116 15.88 -5.52 18.81
CA ASP A 116 14.43 -5.33 18.92
C ASP A 116 13.94 -4.32 17.87
N VAL A 117 12.73 -4.53 17.35
CA VAL A 117 12.05 -3.60 16.45
C VAL A 117 11.10 -2.72 17.26
N THR A 118 11.20 -1.40 17.08
CA THR A 118 10.35 -0.41 17.78
C THR A 118 9.81 0.61 16.81
N GLU A 119 8.65 1.17 17.10
CA GLU A 119 8.04 2.23 16.27
C GLU A 119 8.89 3.51 16.28
N LEU A 120 8.91 4.21 15.15
CA LEU A 120 9.49 5.54 14.98
C LEU A 120 8.51 6.60 15.50
N ASP A 121 9.01 7.58 16.24
CA ASP A 121 8.19 8.75 16.55
C ASP A 121 7.95 9.61 15.28
N ASP A 122 6.97 10.51 15.32
CA ASP A 122 6.58 11.33 14.16
C ASP A 122 7.73 12.17 13.60
N LYS A 123 8.66 12.60 14.47
CA LYS A 123 9.81 13.40 14.06
C LYS A 123 10.84 12.53 13.35
N GLU A 124 11.21 11.38 13.93
CA GLU A 124 12.13 10.42 13.32
C GLU A 124 11.58 9.91 11.98
N ALA A 125 10.30 9.54 11.96
CA ALA A 125 9.59 9.10 10.76
C ALA A 125 9.58 10.20 9.68
N GLY A 126 9.30 11.45 10.06
CA GLY A 126 9.34 12.60 9.16
C GLY A 126 10.75 12.88 8.60
N GLU A 127 11.79 12.75 9.41
CA GLU A 127 13.19 12.90 8.97
C GLU A 127 13.59 11.81 7.98
N LEU A 128 13.25 10.55 8.27
CA LEU A 128 13.47 9.42 7.36
C LEU A 128 12.73 9.59 6.04
N PHE A 129 11.45 9.97 6.10
CA PHE A 129 10.67 10.25 4.92
C PHE A 129 11.29 11.36 4.07
N VAL A 130 11.77 12.46 4.69
CA VAL A 130 12.41 13.55 3.95
C VAL A 130 13.71 13.08 3.28
N HIS A 131 14.48 12.23 3.96
CA HIS A 131 15.76 11.75 3.42
C HIS A 131 15.60 10.67 2.35
N TYR A 132 14.59 9.83 2.48
CA TYR A 132 14.36 8.64 1.64
C TYR A 132 13.04 8.70 0.86
N TYR A 133 12.54 9.91 0.58
CA TYR A 133 11.25 10.16 -0.07
C TYR A 133 11.08 9.33 -1.34
N ASP A 134 12.08 9.29 -2.22
CA ASP A 134 12.00 8.57 -3.50
C ASP A 134 11.84 7.05 -3.30
N GLN A 135 12.44 6.51 -2.24
CA GLN A 135 12.33 5.08 -1.90
C GLN A 135 10.95 4.76 -1.32
N PHE A 136 10.41 5.67 -0.49
CA PHE A 136 9.05 5.57 0.01
C PHE A 136 8.03 5.62 -1.13
N ASP A 137 8.16 6.59 -2.03
CA ASP A 137 7.28 6.78 -3.18
C ASP A 137 7.30 5.52 -4.08
N LEU A 138 8.50 5.02 -4.41
CA LEU A 138 8.62 3.79 -5.18
C LEU A 138 8.01 2.58 -4.46
N ALA A 139 8.14 2.49 -3.13
CA ALA A 139 7.57 1.39 -2.35
C ALA A 139 6.03 1.42 -2.36
N ILE A 140 5.40 2.59 -2.20
CA ILE A 140 3.93 2.69 -2.25
C ILE A 140 3.38 2.40 -3.66
N TYR A 141 4.05 2.86 -4.72
CA TYR A 141 3.63 2.57 -6.09
C TYR A 141 3.69 1.07 -6.37
N ASN A 142 4.78 0.40 -5.98
CA ASN A 142 4.93 -1.03 -6.16
C ASN A 142 3.86 -1.81 -5.38
N LEU A 143 3.60 -1.43 -4.13
CA LEU A 143 2.59 -2.10 -3.32
C LEU A 143 1.19 -1.96 -3.92
N VAL A 144 0.81 -0.75 -4.34
CA VAL A 144 -0.48 -0.49 -4.99
C VAL A 144 -0.59 -1.24 -6.32
N ALA A 145 0.47 -1.23 -7.15
CA ALA A 145 0.49 -1.96 -8.41
C ALA A 145 0.30 -3.47 -8.20
N VAL A 146 1.04 -4.06 -7.26
CA VAL A 146 0.91 -5.48 -6.90
C VAL A 146 -0.51 -5.80 -6.40
N PHE A 147 -1.06 -4.95 -5.54
CA PHE A 147 -2.40 -5.15 -4.99
C PHE A 147 -3.49 -5.09 -6.04
N LEU A 148 -3.44 -4.12 -6.95
CA LEU A 148 -4.41 -3.97 -8.02
C LEU A 148 -4.15 -4.93 -9.20
N GLY A 149 -2.96 -5.53 -9.27
CA GLY A 149 -2.53 -6.38 -10.39
C GLY A 149 -2.18 -5.56 -11.63
N ILE A 150 -1.66 -4.35 -11.42
CA ILE A 150 -1.16 -3.46 -12.47
C ILE A 150 0.27 -3.88 -12.81
N ASP A 151 0.57 -4.04 -14.09
CA ASP A 151 1.93 -4.34 -14.56
C ASP A 151 2.86 -3.13 -14.45
N ASP A 152 4.17 -3.38 -14.36
CA ASP A 152 5.20 -2.37 -14.14
C ASP A 152 5.12 -1.21 -15.14
N TYR A 153 4.86 -1.51 -16.42
CA TYR A 153 4.79 -0.49 -17.47
C TYR A 153 3.64 0.48 -17.23
N HIS A 154 2.43 -0.02 -16.93
CA HIS A 154 1.30 0.86 -16.65
C HIS A 154 1.39 1.51 -15.26
N GLY A 155 2.07 0.86 -14.30
CA GLY A 155 2.33 1.38 -12.96
C GLY A 155 3.05 2.73 -12.97
N GLU A 156 3.95 2.96 -13.91
CA GLU A 156 4.68 4.24 -14.10
C GLU A 156 3.75 5.43 -14.38
N TYR A 157 2.54 5.18 -14.86
CA TYR A 157 1.59 6.23 -15.24
C TYR A 157 0.50 6.48 -14.20
N MET A 158 0.53 5.78 -13.06
CA MET A 158 -0.39 6.04 -11.97
C MET A 158 -0.19 7.44 -11.41
N MET A 159 -1.29 8.12 -11.09
CA MET A 159 -1.24 9.43 -10.43
C MET A 159 -0.96 9.26 -8.95
N ALA A 160 0.06 9.97 -8.45
CA ALA A 160 0.47 9.91 -7.04
C ALA A 160 -0.71 10.04 -6.06
N THR A 161 -1.60 11.01 -6.27
CA THR A 161 -2.77 11.21 -5.38
C THR A 161 -3.65 9.97 -5.28
N SER A 162 -3.89 9.27 -6.39
CA SER A 162 -4.67 8.04 -6.39
C SER A 162 -3.90 6.87 -5.79
N VAL A 163 -2.57 6.80 -5.98
CA VAL A 163 -1.73 5.80 -5.31
C VAL A 163 -1.83 5.95 -3.80
N PHE A 164 -1.70 7.18 -3.28
CA PHE A 164 -1.86 7.46 -1.86
C PHE A 164 -3.26 7.09 -1.34
N GLU A 165 -4.33 7.44 -2.07
CA GLU A 165 -5.71 7.09 -1.70
C GLU A 165 -5.93 5.57 -1.65
N VAL A 166 -5.42 4.84 -2.65
CA VAL A 166 -5.50 3.37 -2.68
C VAL A 166 -4.68 2.74 -1.56
N MET A 167 -3.48 3.27 -1.27
CA MET A 167 -2.66 2.81 -0.15
C MET A 167 -3.41 2.98 1.19
N MET A 168 -4.02 4.14 1.43
CA MET A 168 -4.84 4.37 2.63
C MET A 168 -6.02 3.41 2.71
N GLN A 169 -6.72 3.20 1.59
CA GLN A 169 -7.83 2.25 1.55
C GLN A 169 -7.35 0.81 1.76
N LEU A 170 -6.17 0.44 1.27
CA LEU A 170 -5.57 -0.88 1.51
C LEU A 170 -5.32 -1.07 3.00
N ILE A 171 -4.66 -0.14 3.67
CA ILE A 171 -4.38 -0.20 5.11
C ILE A 171 -5.67 -0.35 5.92
N LEU A 172 -6.67 0.51 5.66
CA LEU A 172 -7.90 0.55 6.46
C LEU A 172 -8.83 -0.63 6.17
N ASN A 173 -8.88 -1.09 4.92
CA ASN A 173 -9.75 -2.19 4.53
C ASN A 173 -9.10 -3.56 4.75
N HIS A 174 -7.77 -3.64 4.85
CA HIS A 174 -7.02 -4.89 5.03
C HIS A 174 -6.00 -4.77 6.17
N PRO A 175 -6.46 -4.50 7.42
CA PRO A 175 -5.55 -4.38 8.55
C PRO A 175 -4.76 -5.68 8.82
N GLU A 176 -5.32 -6.84 8.47
CA GLU A 176 -4.65 -8.14 8.55
C GLU A 176 -3.30 -8.15 7.83
N PHE A 177 -3.20 -7.45 6.69
CA PHE A 177 -1.96 -7.40 5.93
C PHE A 177 -0.87 -6.59 6.61
N ILE A 178 -1.22 -5.48 7.28
CA ILE A 178 -0.24 -4.67 8.00
C ILE A 178 0.35 -5.49 9.15
N ASN A 179 -0.51 -6.19 9.87
CA ASN A 179 -0.12 -7.06 10.98
C ASN A 179 0.74 -8.25 10.52
N GLU A 180 0.47 -8.81 9.34
CA GLU A 180 1.30 -9.85 8.75
C GLU A 180 2.65 -9.33 8.29
N VAL A 181 2.71 -8.15 7.65
CA VAL A 181 3.99 -7.55 7.26
C VAL A 181 4.86 -7.28 8.49
N ASP A 182 4.27 -6.76 9.56
CA ASP A 182 4.97 -6.49 10.81
C ASP A 182 5.41 -7.80 11.48
N GLY A 183 4.51 -8.75 11.71
CA GLY A 183 4.89 -10.00 12.39
C GLY A 183 5.74 -10.97 11.56
N PHE A 184 5.79 -10.85 10.23
CA PHE A 184 6.65 -11.68 9.38
C PHE A 184 8.09 -11.14 9.28
N PHE A 185 8.30 -9.83 9.50
CA PHE A 185 9.59 -9.17 9.25
C PHE A 185 10.11 -8.29 10.40
N GLY A 186 9.28 -7.98 11.40
CA GLY A 186 9.64 -7.35 12.67
C GLY A 186 10.06 -8.38 13.71
#